data_AF-A0AAW2VCA3-F1
#
_entry.id   AF-A0AAW2VCA3-F1
#
_cell.length_a   1.000
_cell.length_b   1.000
_cell.length_c   1.000
_cell.angle_alpha   90.00
_cell.angle_beta   90.00
_cell.angle_gamma   90.00
#
_symmetry.space_group_name_H-M   'P 1'
#
loop_
_entity.id
_entity.type
_entity.pdbx_description
1 polymer ?
#
loop_
_entity_poly.entity_id
_entity_poly.type
_entity_poly.pdbx_seq_one_letter_code
_entity_poly.pdbx_strand_id
1 'polypeptide(L)'
;MCITPASIQVKDKIDLTEKEKLIFDCLLQVVQHFNLRTQIRVAGGWVRDKLLGKECHDIDIAVDDMSGVEFCEKVNEYLQSIGKKTHGIGVSPRNPDQSKHLETAVVKLFDVPVDVVNLRSEDYSENSRIPTMKHPNAILHLRIPTEVHAMLLKYVWSQTALDAMMLNDASILFYNINTSSVEDLTGRGIADLKSGKIAPHYHQNRTFLDDPLRVLRAIRFGARFGFVLDEELKVAAANIDVKAAFEVKISRERIGKEINLMICGSPVRAMTHILELQLFWAVFSLPPEMKTPTWEGCGRFLLAS
;
A
#
# COMPACT_ATOMS: atom_id res chain seq x y z
N MET A 1 9.71 -19.67 27.14
CA MET A 1 10.90 -18.82 26.88
C MET A 1 10.40 -17.58 26.15
N CYS A 2 10.45 -16.41 26.77
CA CYS A 2 10.13 -15.15 26.11
C CYS A 2 11.28 -14.82 25.16
N ILE A 3 11.07 -15.02 23.87
CA ILE A 3 11.98 -14.54 22.84
C ILE A 3 11.81 -13.02 22.84
N THR A 4 12.76 -12.29 23.41
CA THR A 4 12.85 -10.84 23.20
C THR A 4 12.91 -10.62 21.69
N PRO A 5 11.99 -9.85 21.08
CA PRO A 5 12.04 -9.62 19.64
C PRO A 5 13.40 -9.00 19.33
N ALA A 6 14.13 -9.61 18.40
CA ALA A 6 15.39 -9.07 17.93
C ALA A 6 15.13 -7.64 17.44
N SER A 7 15.81 -6.66 18.02
CA SER A 7 15.66 -5.25 17.62
C SER A 7 15.94 -5.13 16.13
N ILE A 8 14.96 -4.66 15.37
CA ILE A 8 15.07 -4.56 13.93
C ILE A 8 16.01 -3.40 13.62
N GLN A 9 17.06 -3.68 12.86
CA GLN A 9 17.98 -2.65 12.42
C GLN A 9 17.30 -1.82 11.33
N VAL A 10 17.14 -0.53 11.61
CA VAL A 10 16.58 0.46 10.70
C VAL A 10 17.65 1.48 10.41
N LYS A 11 17.97 1.69 9.14
CA LYS A 11 18.94 2.70 8.71
C LYS A 11 18.41 4.10 9.00
N ASP A 12 19.32 5.02 9.37
CA ASP A 12 18.97 6.43 9.55
C ASP A 12 18.86 7.20 8.23
N LYS A 13 19.43 6.65 7.14
CA LYS A 13 19.40 7.21 5.79
C LYS A 13 19.14 6.13 4.74
N ILE A 14 18.53 6.53 3.64
CA ILE A 14 18.28 5.67 2.49
C ILE A 14 19.43 5.82 1.49
N ASP A 15 20.02 4.68 1.13
CA ASP A 15 21.03 4.60 0.08
C ASP A 15 20.37 4.31 -1.27
N LEU A 16 20.56 5.24 -2.24
CA LEU A 16 20.06 5.08 -3.60
C LEU A 16 21.04 4.28 -4.45
N THR A 17 20.51 3.37 -5.24
CA THR A 17 21.22 2.72 -6.34
C THR A 17 21.47 3.72 -7.47
N GLU A 18 22.42 3.43 -8.36
CA GLU A 18 22.71 4.30 -9.51
C GLU A 18 21.49 4.51 -10.41
N LYS A 19 20.65 3.48 -10.60
CA LYS A 19 19.41 3.61 -11.38
C LYS A 19 18.39 4.52 -10.70
N GLU A 20 18.19 4.38 -9.39
CA GLU A 20 17.28 5.25 -8.63
C GLU A 20 17.74 6.70 -8.66
N LYS A 21 19.04 6.97 -8.52
CA LYS A 21 19.61 8.32 -8.69
C LYS A 21 19.27 8.90 -10.06
N LEU A 22 19.50 8.16 -11.14
CA LEU A 22 19.18 8.60 -12.49
C LEU A 22 17.69 8.90 -12.69
N ILE A 23 16.81 8.05 -12.15
CA ILE A 23 15.36 8.27 -12.18
C ILE A 23 15.02 9.55 -11.42
N PHE A 24 15.49 9.69 -10.19
CA PHE A 24 15.16 10.80 -9.30
C PHE A 24 15.70 12.14 -9.83
N ASP A 25 16.93 12.15 -10.32
CA ASP A 25 17.52 13.31 -10.98
C ASP A 25 16.73 13.72 -12.22
N CYS A 26 16.26 12.75 -13.01
CA CYS A 26 15.39 13.03 -14.17
C CYS A 26 14.08 13.67 -13.73
N LEU A 27 13.42 13.16 -12.68
CA LEU A 27 12.17 13.73 -12.17
C LEU A 27 12.38 15.16 -11.61
N LEU A 28 13.49 15.41 -10.92
CA LEU A 28 13.83 16.76 -10.44
C LEU A 28 14.12 17.72 -11.60
N GLN A 29 14.78 17.25 -12.66
CA GLN A 29 15.01 18.05 -13.86
C GLN A 29 13.71 18.43 -14.56
N VAL A 30 12.70 17.56 -14.58
CA VAL A 30 11.36 17.89 -15.10
C VAL A 30 10.74 19.04 -14.30
N VAL A 31 10.78 18.96 -12.96
CA VAL A 31 10.29 20.02 -12.08
C VAL A 31 11.01 21.35 -12.34
N GLN A 32 12.33 21.32 -12.49
CA GLN A 32 13.13 22.51 -12.79
C GLN A 32 12.84 23.07 -14.18
N HIS A 33 12.76 22.22 -15.21
CA HIS A 33 12.56 22.61 -16.60
C HIS A 33 11.25 23.36 -16.81
N PHE A 34 10.17 22.87 -16.20
CA PHE A 34 8.84 23.49 -16.29
C PHE A 34 8.55 24.50 -15.16
N ASN A 35 9.54 24.81 -14.32
CA ASN A 35 9.42 25.71 -13.17
C ASN A 35 8.23 25.36 -12.26
N LEU A 36 8.06 24.06 -12.00
CA LEU A 36 6.98 23.55 -11.17
C LEU A 36 7.32 23.72 -9.69
N ARG A 37 6.28 23.83 -8.85
CA ARG A 37 6.44 23.83 -7.39
C ARG A 37 6.21 22.43 -6.78
N THR A 38 5.93 21.44 -7.62
CA THR A 38 5.65 20.06 -7.29
C THR A 38 6.69 19.48 -6.34
N GLN A 39 6.22 18.89 -5.25
CA GLN A 39 7.02 18.02 -4.40
C GLN A 39 6.85 16.58 -4.85
N ILE A 40 7.97 15.89 -5.05
CA ILE A 40 8.00 14.51 -5.51
C ILE A 40 8.43 13.62 -4.33
N ARG A 41 7.58 12.65 -3.99
CA ARG A 41 7.83 11.71 -2.90
C ARG A 41 7.79 10.29 -3.40
N VAL A 42 8.71 9.45 -2.96
CA VAL A 42 8.55 7.99 -3.06
C VAL A 42 7.72 7.54 -1.86
N ALA A 43 6.68 6.76 -2.11
CA ALA A 43 5.77 6.28 -1.09
C ALA A 43 5.93 4.78 -0.80
N GLY A 44 5.38 4.35 0.34
CA GLY A 44 5.01 2.95 0.52
C GLY A 44 6.17 1.98 0.76
N GLY A 45 6.10 0.82 0.11
CA GLY A 45 6.96 -0.33 0.38
C GLY A 45 8.43 -0.09 0.09
N TRP A 46 8.74 0.76 -0.89
CA TRP A 46 10.11 1.11 -1.24
C TRP A 46 10.85 1.76 -0.07
N VAL A 47 10.22 2.73 0.61
CA VAL A 47 10.84 3.47 1.73
C VAL A 47 11.12 2.52 2.90
N ARG A 48 10.13 1.71 3.29
CA ARG A 48 10.31 0.66 4.32
C ARG A 48 11.46 -0.27 3.96
N ASP A 49 11.43 -0.85 2.77
CA ASP A 49 12.35 -1.91 2.41
C ASP A 49 13.77 -1.37 2.37
N LYS A 50 13.97 -0.14 1.85
CA LYS A 50 15.25 0.58 1.92
C LYS A 50 15.73 0.81 3.35
N LEU A 51 14.85 1.26 4.25
CA LEU A 51 15.17 1.48 5.65
C LEU A 51 15.53 0.19 6.38
N LEU A 52 14.93 -0.94 5.99
CA LEU A 52 15.26 -2.29 6.46
C LEU A 52 16.49 -2.89 5.76
N GLY A 53 17.17 -2.14 4.89
CA GLY A 53 18.35 -2.61 4.16
C GLY A 53 18.05 -3.65 3.07
N LYS A 54 16.81 -3.72 2.59
CA LYS A 54 16.37 -4.59 1.50
C LYS A 54 16.32 -3.82 0.18
N GLU A 55 16.47 -4.56 -0.91
CA GLU A 55 16.24 -4.01 -2.25
C GLU A 55 14.74 -3.99 -2.56
N CYS A 56 14.29 -2.92 -3.23
CA CYS A 56 12.95 -2.78 -3.76
C CYS A 56 13.05 -2.17 -5.17
N HIS A 57 12.30 -2.73 -6.11
CA HIS A 57 12.28 -2.27 -7.50
C HIS A 57 10.95 -1.60 -7.88
N ASP A 58 9.97 -1.64 -6.97
CA ASP A 58 8.67 -0.98 -7.13
C ASP A 58 8.83 0.46 -6.66
N ILE A 59 8.72 1.42 -7.58
CA ILE A 59 8.86 2.85 -7.29
C ILE A 59 7.50 3.51 -7.47
N ASP A 60 6.83 3.76 -6.34
CA ASP A 60 5.59 4.52 -6.27
C ASP A 60 5.90 5.99 -5.99
N ILE A 61 5.68 6.86 -6.98
CA ILE A 61 5.84 8.31 -6.88
C ILE A 61 4.51 8.98 -6.58
N ALA A 62 4.52 9.85 -5.58
CA ALA A 62 3.44 10.72 -5.21
C ALA A 62 3.79 12.19 -5.52
N VAL A 63 2.91 12.88 -6.23
CA VAL A 63 3.00 14.32 -6.56
C VAL A 63 1.83 15.09 -5.93
N ASP A 64 2.04 16.35 -5.55
CA ASP A 64 1.10 17.10 -4.69
C ASP A 64 0.22 18.15 -5.38
N ASP A 65 0.58 18.60 -6.59
CA ASP A 65 -0.09 19.73 -7.25
C ASP A 65 -0.72 19.41 -8.60
N MET A 66 -0.58 18.18 -9.10
CA MET A 66 -1.16 17.75 -10.38
C MET A 66 -1.47 16.25 -10.43
N SER A 67 -2.23 15.84 -11.45
CA SER A 67 -2.54 14.42 -11.69
C SER A 67 -1.28 13.63 -12.07
N GLY A 68 -1.30 12.31 -11.80
CA GLY A 68 -0.19 11.44 -12.21
C GLY A 68 0.02 11.41 -13.72
N VAL A 69 -1.07 11.47 -14.51
CA VAL A 69 -1.01 11.49 -15.97
C VAL A 69 -0.38 12.78 -16.47
N GLU A 70 -0.85 13.94 -15.97
CA GLU A 70 -0.28 15.24 -16.33
C GLU A 70 1.22 15.31 -16.02
N PHE A 71 1.65 14.79 -14.87
CA PHE A 71 3.07 14.74 -14.55
C PHE A 71 3.85 13.83 -15.51
N CYS A 72 3.31 12.65 -15.85
CA CYS A 72 3.93 11.74 -16.82
C CYS A 72 4.02 12.33 -18.23
N GLU A 73 3.05 13.16 -18.65
CA GLU A 73 3.10 13.91 -19.91
C GLU A 73 4.28 14.90 -19.90
N LYS A 74 4.43 15.69 -18.82
CA LYS A 74 5.58 16.59 -18.65
C LYS A 74 6.92 15.83 -18.64
N VAL A 75 6.97 14.65 -18.04
CA VAL A 75 8.17 13.80 -18.08
C VAL A 75 8.53 13.45 -19.53
N ASN A 76 7.56 13.06 -20.35
CA ASN A 76 7.80 12.75 -21.76
C ASN A 76 8.18 13.98 -22.59
N GLU A 77 7.52 15.12 -22.38
CA GLU A 77 7.87 16.39 -23.02
C GLU A 77 9.32 16.80 -22.71
N TYR A 78 9.73 16.68 -21.45
CA TYR A 78 11.11 16.93 -21.04
C TYR A 78 12.09 15.98 -21.74
N LEU A 79 11.81 14.67 -21.73
CA LEU A 79 12.67 13.68 -22.40
C LEU A 79 12.81 13.98 -23.90
N GLN A 80 11.73 14.40 -24.56
CA GLN A 80 11.75 14.81 -25.96
C GLN A 80 12.61 16.06 -26.17
N SER A 81 12.52 17.05 -25.27
CA SER A 81 13.30 18.30 -25.36
C SER A 81 14.81 18.07 -25.29
N ILE A 82 15.26 17.05 -24.55
CA ILE A 82 16.67 16.67 -24.43
C ILE A 82 17.10 15.56 -25.41
N GLY A 83 16.26 15.26 -26.40
CA GLY A 83 16.55 14.25 -27.43
C GLY A 83 16.62 12.81 -26.92
N LYS A 84 16.05 12.52 -25.74
CA LYS A 84 15.93 11.16 -25.21
C LYS A 84 14.67 10.48 -25.72
N LYS A 85 14.72 9.15 -25.77
CA LYS A 85 13.58 8.32 -26.15
C LYS A 85 12.44 8.49 -25.15
N THR A 86 11.26 8.87 -25.64
CA THR A 86 10.03 8.90 -24.85
C THR A 86 9.45 7.50 -24.72
N HIS A 87 8.63 7.29 -23.68
CA HIS A 87 7.98 6.00 -23.43
C HIS A 87 6.47 6.17 -23.41
N GLY A 88 5.73 5.13 -23.81
CA GLY A 88 4.28 5.15 -23.69
C GLY A 88 3.85 5.29 -22.23
N ILE A 89 2.89 6.18 -21.97
CA ILE A 89 2.28 6.33 -20.66
C ILE A 89 1.17 5.28 -20.55
N GLY A 90 1.33 4.35 -19.63
CA GLY A 90 0.28 3.40 -19.29
C GLY A 90 -0.69 4.07 -18.32
N VAL A 91 -1.91 4.35 -18.74
CA VAL A 91 -2.95 4.84 -17.81
C VAL A 91 -3.77 3.65 -17.36
N SER A 92 -3.78 3.36 -16.06
CA SER A 92 -4.77 2.46 -15.48
C SER A 92 -6.00 3.29 -15.12
N PRO A 93 -7.10 3.22 -15.91
CA PRO A 93 -8.30 3.97 -15.61
C PRO A 93 -8.93 3.50 -14.30
N ARG A 94 -9.71 4.40 -13.68
CA ARG A 94 -10.47 4.09 -12.48
C ARG A 94 -11.35 2.86 -12.71
N ASN A 95 -11.12 1.80 -11.94
CA ASN A 95 -11.93 0.59 -11.94
C ASN A 95 -12.44 0.29 -10.52
N PRO A 96 -13.68 0.72 -10.20
CA PRO A 96 -14.38 0.44 -8.95
C PRO A 96 -14.36 -1.04 -8.51
N ASP A 97 -14.56 -1.95 -9.46
CA ASP A 97 -14.70 -3.38 -9.21
C ASP A 97 -13.37 -4.03 -8.81
N GLN A 98 -12.26 -3.49 -9.33
CA GLN A 98 -10.91 -3.92 -8.96
C GLN A 98 -10.32 -3.15 -7.77
N SER A 99 -11.07 -2.26 -7.12
CA SER A 99 -10.55 -1.33 -6.08
C SER A 99 -9.60 -0.27 -6.61
N LYS A 100 -9.51 -0.07 -7.93
CA LYS A 100 -8.66 0.97 -8.51
C LYS A 100 -9.46 2.27 -8.57
N HIS A 101 -9.59 2.95 -7.44
CA HIS A 101 -10.33 4.22 -7.35
C HIS A 101 -9.49 5.42 -7.82
N LEU A 102 -8.29 5.16 -8.32
CA LEU A 102 -7.34 6.14 -8.83
C LEU A 102 -7.14 5.95 -10.32
N GLU A 103 -6.83 7.08 -10.93
CA GLU A 103 -6.06 7.07 -12.16
C GLU A 103 -4.60 7.00 -11.73
N THR A 104 -3.97 5.85 -11.96
CA THR A 104 -2.53 5.69 -11.80
C THR A 104 -1.91 5.77 -13.18
N ALA A 105 -0.90 6.62 -13.31
CA ALA A 105 -0.12 6.74 -14.53
C ALA A 105 1.18 5.98 -14.33
N VAL A 106 1.57 5.19 -15.33
CA VAL A 106 2.83 4.47 -15.32
C VAL A 106 3.69 5.04 -16.44
N VAL A 107 4.89 5.48 -16.09
CA VAL A 107 5.92 5.90 -17.05
C VAL A 107 7.14 5.00 -16.90
N LYS A 108 7.75 4.63 -18.03
CA LYS A 108 8.98 3.82 -18.02
C LYS A 108 10.19 4.74 -18.08
N LEU A 109 11.03 4.73 -17.04
CA LEU A 109 12.25 5.54 -16.94
C LEU A 109 13.45 4.62 -16.73
N PHE A 110 14.47 4.71 -17.60
CA PHE A 110 15.69 3.89 -17.51
C PHE A 110 15.42 2.38 -17.35
N ASP A 111 14.44 1.89 -18.11
CA ASP A 111 13.93 0.51 -18.05
C ASP A 111 13.20 0.08 -16.78
N VAL A 112 12.89 1.02 -15.88
CA VAL A 112 12.12 0.78 -14.66
C VAL A 112 10.72 1.38 -14.83
N PRO A 113 9.64 0.60 -14.58
CA PRO A 113 8.31 1.17 -14.47
C PRO A 113 8.21 2.01 -13.20
N VAL A 114 7.68 3.22 -13.34
CA VAL A 114 7.46 4.16 -12.24
C VAL A 114 5.99 4.48 -12.20
N ASP A 115 5.33 4.09 -11.12
CA ASP A 115 3.94 4.42 -10.85
C ASP A 115 3.87 5.85 -10.31
N VAL A 116 2.99 6.68 -10.87
CA VAL A 116 2.80 8.07 -10.48
C VAL A 116 1.35 8.26 -10.07
N VAL A 117 1.17 8.74 -8.85
CA VAL A 117 -0.13 9.06 -8.26
C VAL A 117 -0.15 10.48 -7.72
N ASN A 118 -1.33 11.08 -7.71
CA ASN A 118 -1.55 12.37 -7.07
C ASN A 118 -1.96 12.19 -5.60
N LEU A 119 -1.38 13.01 -4.72
CA LEU A 119 -1.79 13.18 -3.33
C LEU A 119 -3.09 14.00 -3.29
N ARG A 120 -4.13 13.49 -2.63
CA ARG A 120 -5.49 14.05 -2.73
C ARG A 120 -6.37 13.66 -1.56
N SER A 121 -7.31 14.51 -1.16
CA SER A 121 -8.24 14.26 -0.04
C SER A 121 -9.46 13.39 -0.44
N GLU A 122 -9.72 12.29 0.28
CA GLU A 122 -10.73 11.23 0.02
C GLU A 122 -11.67 11.00 1.23
N ASP A 123 -12.99 11.02 1.01
CA ASP A 123 -14.01 10.73 2.03
C ASP A 123 -14.67 9.37 1.83
N TYR A 124 -14.88 8.63 2.92
CA TYR A 124 -15.54 7.33 2.91
C TYR A 124 -16.95 7.43 3.48
N SER A 125 -17.94 6.92 2.75
CA SER A 125 -19.33 6.83 3.22
C SER A 125 -19.60 5.49 3.90
N GLU A 126 -20.53 5.43 4.85
CA GLU A 126 -20.84 4.22 5.63
C GLU A 126 -21.19 3.00 4.75
N ASN A 127 -21.81 3.25 3.60
CA ASN A 127 -22.37 2.23 2.70
C ASN A 127 -21.51 1.94 1.45
N SER A 128 -20.37 2.61 1.27
CA SER A 128 -19.52 2.41 0.09
C SER A 128 -18.06 2.39 0.49
N ARG A 129 -17.34 1.34 0.06
CA ARG A 129 -15.88 1.27 0.18
C ARG A 129 -15.15 2.22 -0.78
N ILE A 130 -15.88 2.81 -1.73
CA ILE A 130 -15.32 3.69 -2.75
C ILE A 130 -15.28 5.10 -2.16
N PRO A 131 -14.09 5.70 -2.01
CA PRO A 131 -13.99 7.06 -1.53
C PRO A 131 -14.47 8.07 -2.58
N THR A 132 -15.04 9.17 -2.12
CA THR A 132 -15.32 10.35 -2.94
C THR A 132 -14.22 11.39 -2.74
N MET A 133 -13.68 11.95 -3.82
CA MET A 133 -12.66 12.99 -3.73
C MET A 133 -13.29 14.32 -3.27
N LYS A 134 -12.74 14.93 -2.22
CA LYS A 134 -13.16 16.27 -1.77
C LYS A 134 -12.42 17.40 -2.48
N HIS A 135 -11.11 17.22 -2.71
CA HIS A 135 -10.24 18.27 -3.26
C HIS A 135 -9.25 17.65 -4.25
N PRO A 136 -9.49 17.78 -5.57
CA PRO A 136 -8.61 17.18 -6.58
C PRO A 136 -7.21 17.81 -6.63
N ASN A 137 -7.02 18.99 -6.04
CA ASN A 137 -5.75 19.72 -5.98
C ASN A 137 -5.54 20.34 -4.58
N ALA A 138 -5.83 19.60 -3.51
CA ALA A 138 -5.49 20.09 -2.17
C ALA A 138 -3.97 20.19 -2.08
N ILE A 139 -3.45 21.39 -2.36
CA ILE A 139 -2.09 21.77 -2.07
C ILE A 139 -1.91 21.46 -0.59
N LEU A 140 -1.16 20.40 -0.29
CA LEU A 140 -0.73 20.11 1.07
C LEU A 140 0.32 21.17 1.40
N HIS A 141 -0.12 22.40 1.67
CA HIS A 141 0.71 23.36 2.36
C HIS A 141 1.06 22.71 3.69
N LEU A 142 2.25 22.11 3.76
CA LEU A 142 2.89 21.50 4.93
C LEU A 142 3.22 22.55 6.03
N ARG A 143 2.37 23.56 6.18
CA ARG A 143 2.39 24.63 7.20
C ARG A 143 1.13 24.63 8.06
N ILE A 144 0.48 23.47 8.24
CA ILE A 144 -0.71 23.34 9.08
C ILE A 144 -0.33 22.59 10.37
N PRO A 145 -0.83 23.03 11.56
CA PRO A 145 -0.52 22.41 12.84
C PRO A 145 -0.77 20.89 12.86
N THR A 146 0.08 20.20 13.61
CA THR A 146 0.26 18.74 13.69
C THR A 146 -1.03 17.93 13.87
N GLU A 147 -2.06 18.51 14.49
CA GLU A 147 -3.33 17.85 14.81
C GLU A 147 -4.28 17.76 13.61
N VAL A 148 -4.31 18.77 12.75
CA VAL A 148 -5.10 18.78 11.49
C VAL A 148 -4.37 17.96 10.40
N HIS A 149 -3.05 17.84 10.52
CA HIS A 149 -2.21 17.04 9.63
C HIS A 149 -2.57 15.56 9.67
N ALA A 150 -2.68 14.97 10.88
CA ALA A 150 -3.13 13.59 11.06
C ALA A 150 -4.55 13.33 10.51
N MET A 151 -5.42 14.35 10.56
CA MET A 151 -6.76 14.26 9.99
C MET A 151 -6.68 14.27 8.47
N LEU A 152 -5.98 15.21 7.84
CA LEU A 152 -5.75 15.26 6.39
C LEU A 152 -5.06 13.99 5.85
N LEU A 153 -4.21 13.32 6.64
CA LEU A 153 -3.61 12.05 6.27
C LEU A 153 -4.63 10.90 6.14
N LYS A 154 -5.78 10.93 6.82
CA LYS A 154 -6.89 9.99 6.50
C LYS A 154 -7.43 10.19 5.08
N TYR A 155 -7.29 11.40 4.57
CA TYR A 155 -7.88 11.81 3.32
C TYR A 155 -6.86 11.72 2.16
N VAL A 156 -5.56 11.93 2.36
CA VAL A 156 -4.60 12.33 1.30
C VAL A 156 -4.16 11.24 0.28
N TRP A 157 -4.64 10.01 0.34
CA TRP A 157 -3.85 8.89 -0.19
C TRP A 157 -4.57 7.93 -1.10
N SER A 158 -3.84 7.42 -2.08
CA SER A 158 -4.28 6.42 -3.03
C SER A 158 -4.77 5.13 -2.34
N GLN A 159 -5.75 4.37 -2.86
CA GLN A 159 -6.09 3.02 -2.39
C GLN A 159 -4.86 2.13 -2.15
N THR A 160 -3.80 2.21 -2.97
CA THR A 160 -2.54 1.47 -2.75
C THR A 160 -1.79 1.95 -1.51
N ALA A 161 -1.86 3.24 -1.20
CA ALA A 161 -1.29 3.84 0.00
C ALA A 161 -2.21 3.73 1.24
N LEU A 162 -3.54 3.77 1.08
CA LEU A 162 -4.53 3.50 2.13
C LEU A 162 -4.54 2.04 2.56
N ASP A 163 -4.30 1.14 1.61
CA ASP A 163 -3.99 -0.27 1.83
C ASP A 163 -2.66 -0.42 2.64
N ALA A 164 -1.82 0.61 2.67
CA ALA A 164 -0.53 0.66 3.37
C ALA A 164 -0.53 1.52 4.65
N MET A 165 -1.63 2.24 4.95
CA MET A 165 -1.67 3.28 5.99
C MET A 165 -2.34 2.90 7.32
N MET A 166 -2.93 1.71 7.43
CA MET A 166 -3.81 1.41 8.57
C MET A 166 -3.23 0.41 9.57
N LEU A 167 -1.94 0.21 9.41
CA LEU A 167 -1.05 -0.63 10.17
C LEU A 167 0.24 0.18 10.15
N ASN A 168 0.96 0.28 11.26
CA ASN A 168 2.28 0.92 11.31
C ASN A 168 3.33 0.12 10.53
N ASP A 169 2.95 -0.45 9.40
CA ASP A 169 3.84 -0.82 8.33
C ASP A 169 4.50 0.49 7.88
N ALA A 170 5.82 0.47 7.69
CA ALA A 170 6.62 1.64 7.33
C ALA A 170 6.32 2.21 5.93
N SER A 171 5.13 1.94 5.42
CA SER A 171 4.52 2.42 4.20
C SER A 171 3.85 3.79 4.31
N ILE A 172 3.86 4.42 5.48
CA ILE A 172 3.47 5.84 5.68
C ILE A 172 4.70 6.76 5.70
N LEU A 173 5.89 6.17 5.56
CA LEU A 173 7.11 6.92 5.38
C LEU A 173 7.19 7.33 3.91
N PHE A 174 7.48 8.60 3.69
CA PHE A 174 7.84 9.09 2.37
C PHE A 174 9.34 9.30 2.29
N TYR A 175 9.90 9.14 1.10
CA TYR A 175 11.20 9.70 0.78
C TYR A 175 10.98 10.91 -0.12
N ASN A 176 11.19 12.12 0.41
CA ASN A 176 11.10 13.34 -0.37
C ASN A 176 12.35 13.47 -1.23
N ILE A 177 12.16 13.37 -2.55
CA ILE A 177 13.25 13.41 -3.53
C ILE A 177 13.86 14.81 -3.58
N ASN A 178 13.05 15.85 -3.46
CA ASN A 178 13.50 17.25 -3.47
C ASN A 178 14.48 17.55 -2.32
N THR A 179 14.26 16.97 -1.15
CA THR A 179 15.11 17.21 0.05
C THR A 179 16.07 16.07 0.37
N SER A 180 15.96 14.94 -0.33
CA SER A 180 16.71 13.70 -0.05
C SER A 180 16.58 13.24 1.41
N SER A 181 15.36 13.29 1.94
CA SER A 181 15.09 12.96 3.35
C SER A 181 13.83 12.11 3.51
N VAL A 182 13.81 11.30 4.57
CA VAL A 182 12.64 10.52 4.95
C VAL A 182 11.69 11.41 5.76
N GLU A 183 10.44 11.49 5.33
CA GLU A 183 9.37 12.20 6.03
C GLU A 183 8.47 11.16 6.74
N ASP A 184 8.42 11.25 8.08
CA ASP A 184 7.48 10.49 8.90
C ASP A 184 6.33 11.39 9.33
N LEU A 185 5.26 11.41 8.54
CA LEU A 185 4.11 12.27 8.80
C LEU A 185 3.27 11.79 10.00
N THR A 186 3.52 10.57 10.48
CA THR A 186 2.84 10.02 11.66
C THR A 186 3.56 10.33 12.97
N GLY A 187 4.85 10.67 12.89
CA GLY A 187 5.77 10.83 14.03
C GLY A 187 6.08 9.53 14.78
N ARG A 188 5.55 8.38 14.36
CA ARG A 188 5.76 7.07 15.02
C ARG A 188 6.24 5.96 14.09
N GLY A 189 6.07 6.10 12.77
CA GLY A 189 6.38 5.05 11.79
C GLY A 189 7.83 4.53 11.86
N ILE A 190 8.81 5.41 12.06
CA ILE A 190 10.21 4.98 12.24
C ILE A 190 10.40 4.21 13.55
N ALA A 191 9.78 4.66 14.64
CA ALA A 191 9.87 4.01 15.94
C ALA A 191 9.20 2.63 15.93
N ASP A 192 8.05 2.52 15.27
CA ASP A 192 7.32 1.26 15.11
C ASP A 192 8.11 0.26 14.27
N LEU A 193 8.74 0.73 13.18
CA LEU A 193 9.65 -0.08 12.37
C LEU A 193 10.83 -0.62 13.18
N LYS A 194 11.46 0.23 14.02
CA LYS A 194 12.56 -0.16 14.93
C LYS A 194 12.10 -1.18 15.97
N SER A 195 10.88 -1.02 16.49
CA SER A 195 10.29 -1.93 17.47
C SER A 195 9.79 -3.25 16.87
N GLY A 196 9.68 -3.34 15.54
CA GLY A 196 9.13 -4.50 14.85
C GLY A 196 7.67 -4.75 15.23
N LYS A 197 6.87 -3.68 15.35
CA LYS A 197 5.49 -3.75 15.80
C LYS A 197 4.55 -3.22 14.73
N ILE A 198 3.48 -3.96 14.47
CA ILE A 198 2.35 -3.45 13.70
C ILE A 198 1.33 -2.96 14.71
N ALA A 199 1.37 -1.67 14.98
CA ALA A 199 0.38 -0.99 15.78
C ALA A 199 -0.64 -0.27 14.88
N PRO A 200 -1.78 0.13 15.44
CA PRO A 200 -2.79 0.87 14.70
C PRO A 200 -2.62 2.39 14.80
N HIS A 201 -3.03 3.09 13.75
CA HIS A 201 -3.28 4.53 13.77
C HIS A 201 -4.78 4.79 14.04
N TYR A 202 -5.09 5.66 15.00
CA TYR A 202 -6.41 6.22 15.41
C TYR A 202 -7.70 5.54 14.89
N HIS A 203 -8.59 5.13 15.80
CA HIS A 203 -9.95 4.58 15.55
C HIS A 203 -10.00 3.26 14.76
N GLN A 204 -9.37 2.21 15.31
CA GLN A 204 -9.24 0.87 14.72
C GLN A 204 -10.55 0.27 14.19
N ASN A 205 -11.62 0.31 15.00
CA ASN A 205 -12.89 -0.29 14.61
C ASN A 205 -13.46 0.37 13.34
N ARG A 206 -13.45 1.70 13.26
CA ARG A 206 -13.94 2.41 12.08
C ARG A 206 -13.10 2.06 10.85
N THR A 207 -11.78 2.07 11.00
CA THR A 207 -10.84 1.79 9.91
C THR A 207 -10.98 0.38 9.32
N PHE A 208 -11.17 -0.63 10.17
CA PHE A 208 -11.42 -2.01 9.72
C PHE A 208 -12.83 -2.20 9.17
N LEU A 209 -13.81 -1.46 9.66
CA LEU A 209 -15.15 -1.46 9.06
C LEU A 209 -15.18 -0.80 7.68
N ASP A 210 -14.33 0.21 7.44
CA ASP A 210 -14.21 0.87 6.14
C ASP A 210 -13.58 -0.07 5.09
N ASP A 211 -12.48 -0.76 5.44
CA ASP A 211 -11.89 -1.82 4.62
C ASP A 211 -11.35 -2.98 5.49
N PRO A 212 -12.10 -4.08 5.62
CA PRO A 212 -11.66 -5.21 6.47
C PRO A 212 -10.46 -5.96 5.89
N LEU A 213 -10.11 -5.77 4.60
CA LEU A 213 -8.95 -6.43 3.98
C LEU A 213 -7.66 -6.02 4.67
N ARG A 214 -7.65 -4.85 5.31
CA ARG A 214 -6.56 -4.34 6.13
C ARG A 214 -6.15 -5.31 7.24
N VAL A 215 -7.09 -6.07 7.81
CA VAL A 215 -6.75 -7.08 8.82
C VAL A 215 -5.92 -8.21 8.21
N LEU A 216 -6.26 -8.68 6.99
CA LEU A 216 -5.44 -9.69 6.30
C LEU A 216 -4.06 -9.14 5.94
N ARG A 217 -3.98 -7.88 5.52
CA ARG A 217 -2.69 -7.22 5.26
C ARG A 217 -1.83 -7.14 6.52
N ALA A 218 -2.42 -6.85 7.68
CA ALA A 218 -1.74 -6.86 8.98
C ALA A 218 -1.06 -8.19 9.25
N ILE A 219 -1.85 -9.26 9.10
CA ILE A 219 -1.38 -10.63 9.27
C ILE A 219 -0.25 -10.91 8.29
N ARG A 220 -0.41 -10.55 7.02
CA ARG A 220 0.62 -10.76 6.00
C ARG A 220 1.92 -10.06 6.35
N PHE A 221 1.87 -8.80 6.75
CA PHE A 221 3.07 -8.03 7.09
C PHE A 221 3.72 -8.52 8.39
N GLY A 222 2.92 -8.84 9.41
CA GLY A 222 3.40 -9.44 10.66
C GLY A 222 4.10 -10.76 10.41
N ALA A 223 3.52 -11.60 9.55
CA ALA A 223 4.12 -12.87 9.15
C ALA A 223 5.39 -12.67 8.30
N ARG A 224 5.37 -11.77 7.32
CA ARG A 224 6.48 -11.55 6.36
C ARG A 224 7.72 -10.93 7.01
N PHE A 225 7.54 -9.90 7.83
CA PHE A 225 8.65 -9.17 8.46
C PHE A 225 8.96 -9.63 9.87
N GLY A 226 8.12 -10.52 10.39
CA GLY A 226 8.23 -11.03 11.72
C GLY A 226 7.76 -10.08 12.81
N PHE A 227 7.03 -9.03 12.44
CA PHE A 227 6.54 -8.03 13.38
C PHE A 227 5.46 -8.58 14.29
N VAL A 228 5.37 -8.02 15.48
CA VAL A 228 4.33 -8.35 16.46
C VAL A 228 3.10 -7.49 16.18
N LEU A 229 1.94 -8.13 16.04
CA LEU A 229 0.66 -7.43 16.00
C LEU A 229 0.36 -6.86 17.39
N ASP A 230 0.06 -5.56 17.47
CA ASP A 230 -0.35 -4.91 18.70
C ASP A 230 -1.63 -5.52 19.28
N GLU A 231 -1.77 -5.51 20.61
CA GLU A 231 -2.92 -6.12 21.28
C GLU A 231 -4.22 -5.37 20.99
N GLU A 232 -4.22 -4.04 20.90
CA GLU A 232 -5.43 -3.30 20.55
C GLU A 232 -5.86 -3.64 19.13
N LEU A 233 -4.90 -3.71 18.21
CA LEU A 233 -5.15 -4.16 16.83
C LEU A 233 -5.81 -5.54 16.80
N LYS A 234 -5.30 -6.50 17.58
CA LYS A 234 -5.89 -7.84 17.64
C LYS A 234 -7.33 -7.80 18.15
N VAL A 235 -7.60 -7.02 19.19
CA VAL A 235 -8.95 -6.84 19.75
C VAL A 235 -9.90 -6.26 18.70
N ALA A 236 -9.49 -5.21 17.99
CA ALA A 236 -10.31 -4.61 16.94
C ALA A 236 -10.52 -5.55 15.75
N ALA A 237 -9.48 -6.28 15.33
CA ALA A 237 -9.57 -7.25 14.24
C ALA A 237 -10.50 -8.44 14.57
N ALA A 238 -10.57 -8.84 15.84
CA ALA A 238 -11.42 -9.93 16.31
C ALA A 238 -12.89 -9.52 16.54
N ASN A 239 -13.22 -8.25 16.40
CA ASN A 239 -14.58 -7.71 16.60
C ASN A 239 -15.59 -8.36 15.63
N ILE A 240 -16.79 -8.67 16.14
CA ILE A 240 -17.90 -9.26 15.41
C ILE A 240 -18.29 -8.42 14.17
N ASP A 241 -18.29 -7.09 14.30
CA ASP A 241 -18.70 -6.20 13.22
C ASP A 241 -17.68 -6.22 12.08
N VAL A 242 -16.39 -6.32 12.40
CA VAL A 242 -15.31 -6.45 11.41
C VAL A 242 -15.42 -7.80 10.69
N LYS A 243 -15.70 -8.88 11.42
CA LYS A 243 -15.94 -10.22 10.83
C LYS A 243 -17.16 -10.22 9.90
N ALA A 244 -18.25 -9.56 10.28
CA ALA A 244 -19.42 -9.41 9.41
C ALA A 244 -19.08 -8.59 8.16
N ALA A 245 -18.29 -7.52 8.32
CA ALA A 245 -17.86 -6.69 7.20
C ALA A 245 -16.97 -7.45 6.19
N PHE A 246 -16.21 -8.45 6.62
CA PHE A 246 -15.43 -9.33 5.72
C PHE A 246 -16.30 -10.05 4.68
N GLU A 247 -17.50 -10.49 5.08
CA GLU A 247 -18.42 -11.21 4.19
C GLU A 247 -19.11 -10.26 3.22
N VAL A 248 -19.45 -9.05 3.67
CA VAL A 248 -20.24 -8.09 2.91
C VAL A 248 -19.39 -7.20 2.00
N LYS A 249 -18.23 -6.72 2.48
CA LYS A 249 -17.47 -5.64 1.80
C LYS A 249 -16.32 -6.13 0.93
N ILE A 250 -15.93 -7.40 1.00
CA ILE A 250 -14.71 -7.91 0.33
C ILE A 250 -15.04 -9.09 -0.58
N SER A 251 -14.65 -8.96 -1.85
CA SER A 251 -14.76 -10.06 -2.80
C SER A 251 -13.79 -11.19 -2.46
N ARG A 252 -14.21 -12.43 -2.77
CA ARG A 252 -13.38 -13.63 -2.56
C ARG A 252 -12.06 -13.57 -3.32
N GLU A 253 -12.03 -12.92 -4.48
CA GLU A 253 -10.81 -12.71 -5.27
C GLU A 253 -9.76 -11.88 -4.50
N ARG A 254 -10.18 -10.80 -3.83
CA ARG A 254 -9.26 -9.95 -3.04
C ARG A 254 -8.69 -10.71 -1.84
N ILE A 255 -9.53 -11.51 -1.16
CA ILE A 255 -9.08 -12.39 -0.08
C ILE A 255 -8.06 -13.39 -0.63
N GLY A 256 -8.36 -14.05 -1.75
CA GLY A 256 -7.45 -15.00 -2.41
C GLY A 256 -6.10 -14.39 -2.76
N LYS A 257 -6.06 -13.15 -3.26
CA LYS A 257 -4.82 -12.42 -3.54
C LYS A 257 -3.96 -12.24 -2.29
N GLU A 258 -4.55 -11.80 -1.17
CA GLU A 258 -3.80 -11.63 0.08
C GLU A 258 -3.32 -12.97 0.64
N ILE A 259 -4.15 -14.02 0.60
CA ILE A 259 -3.76 -15.37 1.04
C ILE A 259 -2.62 -15.93 0.20
N ASN A 260 -2.64 -15.77 -1.12
CA ASN A 260 -1.53 -16.19 -1.98
C ASN A 260 -0.22 -15.52 -1.56
N LEU A 261 -0.25 -14.21 -1.27
CA LEU A 261 0.93 -13.49 -0.80
C LEU A 261 1.40 -13.95 0.59
N MET A 262 0.48 -14.35 1.48
CA MET A 262 0.83 -14.93 2.78
C MET A 262 1.50 -16.30 2.65
N ILE A 263 0.99 -17.14 1.75
CA ILE A 263 1.52 -18.49 1.50
C ILE A 263 2.95 -18.43 0.94
N CYS A 264 3.22 -17.49 0.04
CA CYS A 264 4.57 -17.29 -0.52
C CYS A 264 5.57 -16.70 0.49
N GLY A 265 5.10 -16.15 1.61
CA GLY A 265 5.93 -15.53 2.64
C GLY A 265 6.20 -16.48 3.81
N SER A 266 5.40 -16.35 4.87
CA SER A 266 5.50 -17.19 6.07
C SER A 266 4.13 -17.82 6.37
N PRO A 267 3.80 -18.94 5.69
CA PRO A 267 2.45 -19.52 5.73
C PRO A 267 2.02 -19.93 7.15
N VAL A 268 2.94 -20.50 7.92
CA VAL A 268 2.67 -20.96 9.29
C VAL A 268 2.29 -19.78 10.18
N ARG A 269 3.10 -18.72 10.19
CA ARG A 269 2.83 -17.52 11.01
C ARG A 269 1.55 -16.81 10.59
N ALA A 270 1.31 -16.71 9.29
CA ALA A 270 0.08 -16.12 8.76
C ALA A 270 -1.15 -16.92 9.21
N MET A 271 -1.11 -18.25 9.10
CA MET A 271 -2.21 -19.10 9.54
C MET A 271 -2.42 -19.05 11.05
N THR A 272 -1.33 -19.01 11.85
CA THR A 272 -1.43 -18.81 13.30
C THR A 272 -2.20 -17.54 13.65
N HIS A 273 -1.86 -16.41 13.02
CA HIS A 273 -2.59 -15.16 13.27
C HIS A 273 -4.05 -15.20 12.80
N ILE A 274 -4.36 -15.85 11.66
CA ILE A 274 -5.75 -16.03 11.20
C ILE A 274 -6.57 -16.80 12.24
N LEU A 275 -5.99 -17.85 12.84
CA LEU A 275 -6.64 -18.64 13.88
C LEU A 275 -6.78 -17.87 15.20
N GLU A 276 -5.73 -17.18 15.64
CA GLU A 276 -5.74 -16.34 16.85
C GLU A 276 -6.82 -15.25 16.79
N LEU A 277 -6.98 -14.62 15.62
CA LEU A 277 -8.00 -13.58 15.39
C LEU A 277 -9.39 -14.16 15.11
N GLN A 278 -9.54 -15.49 15.07
CA GLN A 278 -10.77 -16.21 14.76
C GLN A 278 -11.37 -15.80 13.40
N LEU A 279 -10.52 -15.55 12.41
CA LEU A 279 -10.91 -15.12 11.06
C LEU A 279 -11.05 -16.29 10.09
N PHE A 280 -10.78 -17.51 10.53
CA PHE A 280 -10.74 -18.70 9.66
C PHE A 280 -12.00 -18.83 8.79
N TRP A 281 -13.19 -18.79 9.42
CA TRP A 281 -14.45 -18.93 8.70
C TRP A 281 -14.79 -17.74 7.82
N ALA A 282 -14.38 -16.53 8.20
CA ALA A 282 -14.57 -15.34 7.37
C ALA A 282 -13.71 -15.38 6.09
N VAL A 283 -12.51 -15.95 6.18
CA VAL A 283 -11.55 -16.06 5.07
C VAL A 283 -11.86 -17.26 4.16
N PHE A 284 -12.06 -18.43 4.76
CA PHE A 284 -12.19 -19.72 4.06
C PHE A 284 -13.64 -20.22 3.97
N SER A 285 -14.62 -19.31 4.04
CA SER A 285 -16.04 -19.65 3.87
C SER A 285 -16.28 -20.37 2.53
N LEU A 286 -17.00 -21.48 2.55
CA LEU A 286 -17.43 -22.15 1.34
C LEU A 286 -18.49 -21.32 0.61
N PRO A 287 -18.49 -21.29 -0.73
CA PRO A 287 -19.57 -20.68 -1.48
C PRO A 287 -20.90 -21.40 -1.15
N PRO A 288 -22.01 -20.66 -1.00
CA PRO A 288 -23.31 -21.25 -0.66
C PRO A 288 -23.80 -22.27 -1.69
N GLU A 289 -23.33 -22.17 -2.94
CA GLU A 289 -23.55 -23.17 -3.99
C GLU A 289 -22.20 -23.76 -4.42
N MET A 290 -21.77 -24.85 -3.79
CA MET A 290 -20.88 -25.77 -4.49
C MET A 290 -21.70 -26.47 -5.56
N LYS A 291 -21.64 -25.99 -6.80
CA LYS A 291 -21.91 -26.88 -7.94
C LYS A 291 -20.89 -28.00 -7.80
N THR A 292 -21.32 -29.15 -7.30
CA THR A 292 -20.52 -30.36 -7.37
C THR A 292 -20.07 -30.46 -8.81
N PRO A 293 -18.76 -30.51 -9.11
CA PRO A 293 -18.35 -30.85 -10.46
C PRO A 293 -19.06 -32.17 -10.75
N THR A 294 -19.99 -32.15 -11.72
CA THR A 294 -20.57 -33.38 -12.21
C THR A 294 -19.40 -34.14 -12.78
N TRP A 295 -18.95 -35.17 -12.06
CA TRP A 295 -17.89 -36.06 -12.48
C TRP A 295 -18.39 -36.95 -13.64
N GLU A 296 -18.91 -36.34 -14.71
CA GLU A 296 -19.18 -37.03 -15.97
C GLU A 296 -17.83 -37.31 -16.62
N GLY A 297 -17.23 -38.44 -16.25
CA GLY A 297 -15.99 -38.93 -16.87
C GLY A 297 -15.02 -39.69 -15.97
N CYS A 298 -15.25 -39.82 -14.66
CA CYS A 298 -14.34 -40.57 -13.76
C CYS A 298 -14.59 -42.10 -13.79
N GLY A 299 -14.73 -42.66 -15.00
CA GLY A 299 -14.90 -44.10 -15.24
C GLY A 299 -13.69 -44.77 -15.88
N ARG A 300 -12.50 -44.14 -15.93
CA ARG A 300 -11.35 -44.69 -16.68
C ARG A 300 -9.97 -44.65 -16.01
N PHE A 301 -9.85 -44.41 -14.70
CA PHE A 301 -8.55 -44.52 -14.02
C PHE A 301 -8.61 -45.27 -12.69
N LEU A 302 -9.46 -46.30 -12.61
CA LEU A 302 -9.24 -47.42 -11.70
C LEU A 302 -8.91 -48.62 -12.58
N LEU A 303 -7.61 -48.92 -12.70
CA LEU A 303 -7.00 -50.24 -12.89
C LEU A 303 -5.52 -50.05 -13.23
N ALA A 304 -4.65 -50.23 -12.26
CA ALA A 304 -3.50 -51.13 -12.36
C ALA A 304 -2.91 -51.32 -10.96
N SER A 305 -3.04 -52.56 -10.52
CA SER A 305 -2.33 -53.22 -9.42
C SER A 305 -0.82 -53.05 -9.53
#